data_AF-A0A359CQX1-F1
#
_entry.id   AF-A0A359CQX1-F1
#
_cell.length_a   1.000
_cell.length_b   1.000
_cell.length_c   1.000
_cell.angle_alpha   90.00
_cell.angle_beta   90.00
_cell.angle_gamma   90.00
#
_symmetry.space_group_name_H-M   'P 1'
#
loop_
_entity.id
_entity.type
_entity.pdbx_description
1 polymer ?
#
loop_
_entity_poly.entity_id
_entity_poly.type
_entity_poly.pdbx_seq_one_letter_code
_entity_poly.pdbx_strand_id
1 'polypeptide(L)'
;KTGEEDYAKDILLLKSLKVHMAGIGPFIPHKDTNLKEGKMGSAFLTMKAVALTRILIKDIQLPATTAFNVVSKSCCNQNSKLKNESSIKALACSGESEENNENVKKIFRSGANVLMKKVEPYKYRKLYEIYPRDEDKIKSISEERREVERLIYSMGFNISSR
;
A
#
# COMPACT_ATOMS: atom_id res chain seq x y z
N LYS A 1 0.64 8.01 23.55
CA LYS A 1 0.03 6.70 23.20
C LYS A 1 -0.90 6.97 22.03
N THR A 2 -0.64 6.40 20.85
CA THR A 2 -1.57 6.45 19.73
C THR A 2 -2.51 5.25 19.82
N GLY A 3 -3.82 5.48 19.82
CA GLY A 3 -4.86 4.45 19.95
C GLY A 3 -5.80 4.39 18.75
N GLU A 4 -6.73 3.43 18.75
CA GLU A 4 -7.75 3.33 17.69
C GLU A 4 -8.64 4.59 17.62
N GLU A 5 -8.83 5.26 18.75
CA GLU A 5 -9.53 6.56 18.82
C GLU A 5 -8.85 7.64 17.99
N ASP A 6 -7.52 7.63 17.87
CA ASP A 6 -6.80 8.64 17.10
C ASP A 6 -7.04 8.43 15.59
N TYR A 7 -7.08 7.18 15.11
CA TYR A 7 -7.50 6.89 13.73
C TYR A 7 -8.93 7.35 13.46
N ALA A 8 -9.85 7.16 14.41
CA ALA A 8 -11.22 7.64 14.26
C ALA A 8 -11.28 9.17 14.18
N LYS A 9 -10.51 9.88 15.03
CA LYS A 9 -10.38 11.34 14.98
C LYS A 9 -9.78 11.82 13.67
N ASP A 10 -8.74 11.15 13.16
CA ASP A 10 -8.12 11.48 11.88
C ASP A 10 -9.12 11.34 10.72
N ILE A 11 -9.89 10.25 10.67
CA ILE A 11 -10.91 10.06 9.63
C ILE A 11 -12.02 11.12 9.72
N LEU A 12 -12.46 11.46 10.93
CA LEU A 12 -13.42 12.54 11.15
C LEU A 12 -12.85 13.91 10.76
N LEU A 13 -11.55 14.13 10.97
CA LEU A 13 -10.84 15.32 10.54
C LEU A 13 -10.79 15.41 9.00
N LEU A 14 -10.49 14.31 8.29
CA LEU A 14 -10.55 14.28 6.83
C LEU A 14 -11.93 14.70 6.31
N LYS A 15 -13.00 14.23 6.98
CA LYS A 15 -14.38 14.58 6.65
C LYS A 15 -14.70 16.05 6.94
N SER A 16 -14.30 16.57 8.10
CA SER A 16 -14.59 17.96 8.47
C SER A 16 -13.88 18.96 7.57
N LEU A 17 -12.66 18.64 7.15
CA LEU A 17 -11.88 19.41 6.19
C LEU A 17 -12.39 19.32 4.75
N LYS A 18 -13.32 18.38 4.45
CA LYS A 18 -13.86 18.13 3.11
C LYS A 18 -12.76 17.93 2.06
N VAL A 19 -11.77 17.10 2.40
CA VAL A 19 -10.63 16.86 1.51
C VAL A 19 -11.06 16.12 0.24
N HIS A 20 -10.45 16.48 -0.89
CA HIS A 20 -10.71 15.84 -2.18
C HIS A 20 -9.88 14.57 -2.37
N MET A 21 -8.74 14.47 -1.67
CA MET A 21 -7.84 13.33 -1.70
C MET A 21 -7.22 13.10 -0.32
N ALA A 22 -7.07 11.84 0.09
CA ALA A 22 -6.36 11.47 1.31
C ALA A 22 -5.48 10.23 1.10
N GLY A 23 -4.18 10.38 1.32
CA GLY A 23 -3.24 9.26 1.37
C GLY A 23 -3.21 8.64 2.76
N ILE A 24 -3.48 7.34 2.86
CA ILE A 24 -3.43 6.59 4.12
C ILE A 24 -2.42 5.46 3.95
N GLY A 25 -1.44 5.39 4.85
CA GLY A 25 -0.36 4.40 4.81
C GLY A 25 0.09 4.00 6.20
N PRO A 26 0.68 2.81 6.35
CA PRO A 26 1.26 2.39 7.62
C PRO A 26 2.53 3.19 7.91
N PHE A 27 2.82 3.42 9.19
CA PHE A 27 4.13 3.88 9.62
C PHE A 27 5.18 2.80 9.35
N ILE A 28 6.34 3.18 8.81
CA ILE A 28 7.49 2.31 8.58
C ILE A 28 8.69 2.96 9.26
N PRO A 29 9.30 2.32 10.27
CA PRO A 29 10.45 2.90 10.96
C PRO A 29 11.65 2.99 10.02
N HIS A 30 12.33 4.14 10.05
CA HIS A 30 13.56 4.36 9.31
C HIS A 30 14.74 4.38 10.28
N LYS A 31 15.79 3.60 10.00
CA LYS A 31 16.98 3.43 10.86
C LYS A 31 17.67 4.74 11.23
N ASP A 32 17.69 5.69 10.29
CA ASP A 32 18.34 7.00 10.44
C ASP A 32 17.41 8.09 11.03
N THR A 33 16.34 7.70 11.73
CA THR A 33 15.42 8.63 12.40
C THR A 33 15.30 8.35 13.88
N ASN A 34 14.86 9.35 14.66
CA ASN A 34 14.57 9.19 16.09
C ASN A 34 13.43 8.19 16.37
N LEU A 35 12.66 7.82 15.34
CA LEU A 35 11.57 6.85 15.42
C LEU A 35 11.97 5.45 14.95
N LYS A 36 13.27 5.16 14.82
CA LYS A 36 13.81 3.87 14.36
C LYS A 36 13.34 2.66 15.18
N GLU A 37 13.12 2.83 16.49
CA GLU A 37 12.60 1.79 17.39
C GLU A 37 11.06 1.76 17.43
N GLY A 38 10.40 2.59 16.61
CA GLY A 38 8.95 2.67 16.53
C GLY A 38 8.35 1.38 15.99
N LYS A 39 7.20 0.97 16.53
CA LYS A 39 6.48 -0.21 16.05
C LYS A 39 5.94 0.04 14.64
N MET A 40 6.30 -0.82 13.70
CA MET A 40 5.75 -0.79 12.33
C MET A 40 4.21 -0.84 12.35
N GLY A 41 3.60 -0.02 11.49
CA GLY A 41 2.16 0.04 11.31
C GLY A 41 1.58 -1.28 10.80
N SER A 42 0.27 -1.48 10.98
CA SER A 42 -0.42 -2.68 10.52
C SER A 42 -1.09 -2.46 9.16
N ALA A 43 -0.77 -3.30 8.18
CA ALA A 43 -1.46 -3.30 6.89
C ALA A 43 -2.99 -3.48 7.07
N PHE A 44 -3.42 -4.32 8.02
CA PHE A 44 -4.84 -4.54 8.28
C PHE A 44 -5.52 -3.28 8.82
N LEU A 45 -4.90 -2.57 9.77
CA LEU A 45 -5.45 -1.31 10.27
C LEU A 45 -5.48 -0.21 9.20
N THR A 46 -4.44 -0.12 8.36
CA THR A 46 -4.44 0.80 7.21
C THR A 46 -5.61 0.51 6.27
N MET A 47 -5.85 -0.77 5.94
CA MET A 47 -6.95 -1.16 5.07
C MET A 47 -8.32 -0.85 5.68
N LYS A 48 -8.49 -1.05 7.00
CA LYS A 48 -9.71 -0.61 7.72
C LYS A 48 -9.90 0.90 7.63
N ALA A 49 -8.85 1.68 7.83
CA ALA A 49 -8.93 3.14 7.76
C ALA A 49 -9.33 3.62 6.36
N VAL A 50 -8.77 3.01 5.30
CA VAL A 50 -9.17 3.26 3.91
C VAL A 50 -10.64 2.93 3.68
N ALA A 51 -11.10 1.76 4.13
CA ALA A 51 -12.50 1.33 3.97
C ALA A 51 -13.49 2.23 4.71
N LEU A 52 -13.19 2.58 5.96
CA LEU A 52 -14.02 3.49 6.76
C LEU A 52 -14.06 4.89 6.14
N THR A 53 -12.92 5.40 5.64
CA THR A 53 -12.87 6.69 4.95
C THR A 53 -13.73 6.68 3.69
N ARG A 54 -13.65 5.64 2.87
CA ARG A 54 -14.52 5.47 1.68
C ARG A 54 -16.00 5.43 2.03
N ILE A 55 -16.36 4.79 3.14
CA ILE A 55 -17.77 4.73 3.58
C ILE A 55 -18.27 6.11 4.01
N LEU A 56 -17.45 6.86 4.75
CA LEU A 56 -17.81 8.16 5.32
C LEU A 56 -17.75 9.31 4.32
N ILE A 57 -16.87 9.25 3.33
CA ILE A 57 -16.63 10.30 2.33
C ILE A 57 -16.65 9.64 0.96
N LYS A 58 -17.83 9.60 0.32
CA LYS A 58 -18.09 8.76 -0.86
C LYS A 58 -17.25 9.14 -2.09
N ASP A 59 -17.02 10.43 -2.32
CA ASP A 59 -16.38 10.95 -3.54
C ASP A 59 -14.86 11.22 -3.39
N ILE A 60 -14.26 10.82 -2.27
CA ILE A 60 -12.84 11.08 -1.99
C ILE A 60 -11.91 10.25 -2.89
N GLN A 61 -10.80 10.84 -3.30
CA GLN A 61 -9.69 10.12 -3.95
C GLN A 61 -8.78 9.47 -2.90
N LEU A 62 -8.62 8.16 -2.96
CA LEU A 62 -7.82 7.37 -2.03
C LEU A 62 -6.71 6.65 -2.78
N PRO A 63 -5.46 7.12 -2.67
CA PRO A 63 -4.31 6.43 -3.21
C PRO A 63 -4.05 5.10 -2.50
N ALA A 64 -3.78 4.06 -3.30
CA ALA A 64 -3.09 2.86 -2.84
C ALA A 64 -1.61 3.24 -2.60
N THR A 65 -1.31 3.65 -1.36
CA THR A 65 0.01 4.17 -1.00
C THR A 65 1.09 3.11 -1.14
N THR A 66 2.28 3.53 -1.58
CA THR A 66 3.43 2.62 -1.74
C THR A 66 3.89 2.01 -0.42
N ALA A 67 3.69 2.72 0.71
CA ALA A 67 3.98 2.23 2.05
C ALA A 67 3.16 0.98 2.42
N PHE A 68 1.91 0.88 1.93
CA PHE A 68 1.07 -0.30 2.18
C PHE A 68 1.71 -1.59 1.65
N ASN A 69 2.32 -1.52 0.46
CA ASN A 69 2.97 -2.66 -0.18
C ASN A 69 4.26 -3.10 0.54
N VAL A 70 4.89 -2.22 1.32
CA VAL A 70 6.09 -2.59 2.10
C VAL A 70 5.70 -3.44 3.30
N VAL A 71 4.66 -3.03 4.03
CA VAL A 71 4.25 -3.69 5.27
C VAL A 71 3.51 -5.00 5.02
N SER A 72 2.72 -5.12 3.96
CA SER A 72 1.99 -6.37 3.66
C SER A 72 2.91 -7.56 3.43
N LYS A 73 4.12 -7.35 2.88
CA LYS A 73 5.16 -8.40 2.71
C LYS A 73 5.59 -9.02 4.03
N SER A 74 5.71 -8.21 5.09
CA SER A 74 6.16 -8.66 6.40
C SER A 74 5.10 -9.49 7.17
N CYS A 75 3.83 -9.31 6.85
CA CYS A 75 2.71 -9.96 7.56
C CYS A 75 2.51 -11.43 7.12
N CYS A 76 2.90 -11.79 5.89
CA CYS A 76 2.82 -13.17 5.39
C CYS A 76 3.72 -14.14 6.18
N ASN A 77 4.81 -13.66 6.79
CA ASN A 77 5.73 -14.50 7.56
C ASN A 77 5.28 -14.79 9.00
N GLN A 78 4.19 -14.19 9.49
CA GLN A 78 3.70 -14.41 10.87
C GLN A 78 2.59 -15.46 10.99
N ASN A 79 2.03 -15.94 9.88
CA ASN A 79 1.02 -17.01 9.88
C ASN A 79 1.60 -18.43 9.75
N SER A 80 2.92 -18.61 9.81
CA SER A 80 3.59 -19.91 9.68
C SER A 80 3.70 -20.72 10.99
N LYS A 81 3.16 -20.23 12.11
CA LYS A 81 3.17 -20.97 13.40
C LYS A 81 1.90 -21.76 13.73
N LEU A 82 0.88 -21.73 12.88
CA LEU A 82 -0.26 -22.63 12.97
C LEU A 82 -0.62 -23.16 11.58
N LYS A 83 -0.03 -24.29 11.16
CA LYS A 83 -0.67 -25.28 10.29
C LYS A 83 0.22 -26.52 10.19
N ASN A 84 -0.33 -27.63 10.69
CA ASN A 84 0.23 -28.96 10.58
C ASN A 84 0.56 -29.33 9.12
N GLU A 85 1.56 -30.18 9.00
CA GLU A 85 2.19 -30.66 7.78
C GLU A 85 1.23 -31.39 6.83
N SER A 86 1.70 -31.51 5.58
CA SER A 86 1.19 -32.30 4.45
C SER A 86 0.08 -31.66 3.60
N SER A 87 0.41 -30.58 2.84
CA SER A 87 -0.11 -30.33 1.45
C SER A 87 0.17 -28.94 0.85
N ILE A 88 0.97 -28.05 1.45
CA ILE A 88 1.31 -26.75 0.82
C ILE A 88 2.79 -26.71 0.41
N LYS A 89 3.10 -27.37 -0.69
CA LYS A 89 4.37 -27.19 -1.43
C LYS A 89 4.13 -26.65 -2.85
N ALA A 90 3.03 -25.92 -3.04
CA ALA A 90 2.61 -25.37 -4.31
C ALA A 90 2.09 -23.93 -4.17
N LEU A 91 2.91 -23.01 -3.65
CA LEU A 91 2.71 -21.57 -3.91
C LEU A 91 3.94 -20.69 -3.61
N ALA A 92 5.16 -21.23 -3.75
CA ALA A 92 6.41 -20.48 -3.54
C ALA A 92 7.06 -20.02 -4.85
N CYS A 93 6.30 -19.97 -5.96
CA CYS A 93 6.80 -19.57 -7.29
C CYS A 93 6.09 -18.32 -7.82
N SER A 94 5.93 -17.27 -7.01
CA SER A 94 5.38 -15.98 -7.47
C SER A 94 6.40 -14.87 -7.19
N GLY A 95 6.93 -14.27 -8.27
CA GLY A 95 7.98 -13.24 -8.19
C GLY A 95 7.50 -11.98 -7.47
N GLU A 96 8.44 -11.14 -7.02
CA GLU A 96 8.21 -9.88 -6.28
C GLU A 96 7.14 -8.96 -6.90
N SER A 97 6.94 -9.03 -8.22
CA SER A 97 5.89 -8.29 -8.94
C SER A 97 4.48 -8.82 -8.68
N GLU A 98 4.30 -10.13 -8.50
CA GLU A 98 2.97 -10.75 -8.32
C GLU A 98 2.41 -10.52 -6.92
N GLU A 99 3.25 -10.59 -5.87
CA GLU A 99 2.82 -10.29 -4.50
C GLU A 99 2.43 -8.81 -4.35
N ASN A 100 3.20 -7.90 -4.93
CA ASN A 100 2.87 -6.48 -4.98
C ASN A 100 1.52 -6.23 -5.67
N ASN A 101 1.25 -6.95 -6.76
CA ASN A 101 -0.04 -6.85 -7.46
C ASN A 101 -1.21 -7.30 -6.57
N GLU A 102 -1.03 -8.34 -5.75
CA GLU A 102 -2.08 -8.82 -4.85
C GLU A 102 -2.39 -7.83 -3.72
N ASN A 103 -1.37 -7.13 -3.21
CA ASN A 103 -1.57 -6.10 -2.18
C ASN A 103 -2.30 -4.88 -2.74
N VAL A 104 -1.96 -4.44 -3.95
CA VAL A 104 -2.72 -3.40 -4.67
C VAL A 104 -4.17 -3.82 -4.88
N LYS A 105 -4.43 -5.08 -5.28
CA LYS A 105 -5.79 -5.60 -5.41
C LYS A 105 -6.59 -5.49 -4.11
N LYS A 106 -6.00 -5.87 -2.97
CA LYS A 106 -6.68 -5.83 -1.66
C LYS A 106 -7.09 -4.41 -1.28
N ILE A 107 -6.20 -3.43 -1.42
CA ILE A 107 -6.51 -2.05 -1.02
C ILE A 107 -7.50 -1.37 -1.98
N PHE A 108 -7.44 -1.68 -3.28
CA PHE A 108 -8.46 -1.24 -4.26
C PHE A 108 -9.84 -1.80 -3.92
N ARG A 109 -9.93 -3.10 -3.64
CA ARG A 109 -11.17 -3.75 -3.18
C ARG A 109 -11.69 -3.19 -1.84
N SER A 110 -10.82 -2.52 -1.08
CA SER A 110 -11.18 -1.90 0.20
C SER A 110 -11.55 -0.42 0.08
N GLY A 111 -11.53 0.16 -1.12
CA GLY A 111 -12.02 1.53 -1.37
C GLY A 111 -11.00 2.49 -1.99
N ALA A 112 -9.75 2.10 -2.16
CA ALA A 112 -8.79 2.89 -2.92
C ALA A 112 -9.17 2.98 -4.41
N ASN A 113 -8.87 4.12 -5.03
CA ASN A 113 -9.18 4.37 -6.45
C ASN A 113 -8.07 5.14 -7.20
N VAL A 114 -6.92 5.38 -6.57
CA VAL A 114 -5.78 6.07 -7.18
C VAL A 114 -4.52 5.22 -7.07
N LEU A 115 -3.74 5.16 -8.15
CA LEU A 115 -2.37 4.61 -8.14
C LEU A 115 -1.37 5.73 -8.40
N MET A 116 -0.33 5.80 -7.57
CA MET A 116 0.74 6.78 -7.70
C MET A 116 2.00 6.06 -8.21
N LYS A 117 2.45 6.41 -9.41
CA LYS A 117 3.68 5.85 -9.98
C LYS A 117 4.81 6.86 -9.87
N LYS A 118 5.96 6.34 -9.46
CA LYS A 118 7.23 7.07 -9.45
C LYS A 118 7.61 7.44 -10.88
N VAL A 119 7.94 8.70 -11.08
CA VAL A 119 8.48 9.21 -12.35
C VAL A 119 9.92 9.70 -12.17
N GLU A 120 10.46 9.59 -10.95
CA GLU A 120 11.81 9.99 -10.61
C GLU A 120 12.82 9.12 -11.36
N PRO A 121 13.88 9.72 -11.93
CA PRO A 121 14.96 8.98 -12.57
C PRO A 121 15.59 7.97 -11.60
N TYR A 122 15.89 6.75 -12.07
CA TYR A 122 16.41 5.66 -11.24
C TYR A 122 17.64 6.03 -10.43
N LYS A 123 18.57 6.81 -11.01
CA LYS A 123 19.78 7.28 -10.32
C LYS A 123 19.50 8.07 -9.03
N TYR A 124 18.31 8.68 -8.91
CA TYR A 124 17.92 9.48 -7.75
C TYR A 124 16.91 8.77 -6.84
N ARG A 125 16.31 7.66 -7.28
CA ARG A 125 15.27 6.96 -6.49
C ARG A 125 15.78 6.54 -5.11
N LYS A 126 17.06 6.18 -4.97
CA LYS A 126 17.69 5.82 -3.69
C LYS A 126 17.81 7.01 -2.72
N LEU A 127 17.92 8.24 -3.24
CA LEU A 127 18.00 9.44 -2.42
C LEU A 127 16.65 9.83 -1.82
N TYR A 128 15.55 9.33 -2.39
CA TYR A 128 14.19 9.53 -1.89
C TYR A 128 13.72 8.33 -1.05
N GLU A 129 14.40 8.16 0.09
CA GLU A 129 14.18 7.08 1.06
C GLU A 129 13.38 7.59 2.27
N ILE A 130 12.09 7.85 2.08
CA ILE A 130 11.18 8.23 3.19
C ILE A 130 10.96 7.08 4.19
N TYR A 131 11.26 5.85 3.80
CA TYR A 131 11.31 4.63 4.63
C TYR A 131 12.19 3.59 3.91
N PRO A 132 12.79 2.63 4.65
CA PRO A 132 13.63 1.59 4.07
C PRO A 132 12.87 0.76 3.03
N ARG A 133 13.52 0.47 1.89
CA ARG A 133 12.94 -0.35 0.83
C ARG A 133 14.00 -1.01 -0.06
N ASP A 134 13.59 -2.07 -0.74
CA ASP A 134 14.41 -2.74 -1.76
C ASP A 134 14.61 -1.86 -3.00
N GLU A 135 15.66 -2.18 -3.78
CA GLU A 135 15.95 -1.49 -5.03
C GLU A 135 14.97 -1.88 -6.14
N ASP A 136 14.47 -0.87 -6.88
CA ASP A 136 13.59 -1.10 -8.02
C ASP A 136 14.41 -1.57 -9.23
N LYS A 137 13.90 -2.57 -9.97
CA LYS A 137 14.44 -2.92 -11.29
C LYS A 137 14.28 -1.75 -12.25
N ILE A 138 15.32 -1.45 -13.03
CA ILE A 138 15.30 -0.38 -14.03
C ILE A 138 14.35 -0.78 -15.17
N LYS A 139 13.33 0.05 -15.41
CA LYS A 139 12.36 -0.07 -16.51
C LYS A 139 12.11 1.31 -17.10
N SER A 140 11.65 1.41 -18.34
CA SER A 140 11.16 2.70 -18.85
C SER A 140 9.84 3.08 -18.16
N ILE A 141 9.56 4.39 -18.10
CA ILE A 141 8.26 4.89 -17.59
C ILE A 141 7.09 4.29 -18.38
N SER A 142 7.26 4.12 -19.69
CA SER A 142 6.27 3.50 -20.57
C SER A 142 6.00 2.03 -20.21
N GLU A 143 7.03 1.25 -19.86
CA GLU A 143 6.87 -0.13 -19.41
C GLU A 143 6.19 -0.20 -18.04
N GLU A 144 6.64 0.61 -17.07
CA GLU A 144 6.01 0.69 -15.74
C GLU A 144 4.53 1.09 -15.84
N ARG A 145 4.19 1.97 -16.79
CA ARG A 145 2.81 2.34 -17.09
C ARG A 145 2.02 1.15 -17.62
N ARG A 146 2.47 0.49 -18.69
CA ARG A 146 1.77 -0.68 -19.27
C ARG A 146 1.50 -1.78 -18.25
N GLU A 147 2.42 -2.01 -17.31
CA GLU A 147 2.23 -2.97 -16.23
C GLU A 147 1.09 -2.59 -15.29
N VAL A 148 0.99 -1.31 -14.91
CA VAL A 148 -0.11 -0.80 -14.11
C VAL A 148 -1.43 -0.86 -14.86
N GLU A 149 -1.43 -0.51 -16.14
CA GLU A 149 -2.66 -0.56 -16.95
C GLU A 149 -3.18 -2.00 -17.01
N ARG A 150 -2.32 -2.99 -17.28
CA ARG A 150 -2.68 -4.41 -17.23
C ARG A 150 -3.20 -4.83 -15.85
N LEU A 151 -2.59 -4.37 -14.77
CA LEU A 151 -3.08 -4.66 -13.42
C LEU A 151 -4.48 -4.09 -13.19
N ILE A 152 -4.72 -2.82 -13.54
CA ILE A 152 -6.03 -2.16 -13.40
C ILE A 152 -7.11 -2.94 -14.17
N TYR A 153 -6.85 -3.28 -15.44
CA TYR A 153 -7.79 -4.07 -16.24
C TYR A 153 -8.01 -5.48 -15.67
N SER A 154 -6.97 -6.15 -15.18
CA SER A 154 -7.11 -7.48 -14.56
C SER A 154 -7.99 -7.50 -13.30
N MET A 155 -8.18 -6.34 -12.67
CA MET A 155 -9.04 -6.18 -11.51
C MET A 155 -10.48 -5.81 -11.87
N GLY A 156 -10.79 -5.63 -13.17
CA GLY A 156 -12.09 -5.16 -13.65
C GLY A 156 -12.31 -3.65 -13.51
N PHE A 157 -11.26 -2.88 -13.26
CA PHE A 157 -11.34 -1.42 -13.23
C PHE A 157 -10.98 -0.82 -14.59
N ASN A 158 -11.42 0.42 -14.79
CA ASN A 158 -11.05 1.24 -15.94
C ASN A 158 -10.11 2.36 -15.51
N ILE A 159 -9.19 2.72 -16.40
CA ILE A 159 -8.39 3.93 -16.25
C ILE A 159 -9.27 5.11 -16.67
N SER A 160 -9.37 6.13 -15.82
CA SER A 160 -10.05 7.36 -16.19
C SER A 160 -9.38 7.96 -17.42
N SER A 161 -10.13 8.14 -18.51
CA SER A 161 -9.81 9.20 -19.48
C SER A 161 -9.95 10.53 -18.74
N ARG A 162 -9.03 11.46 -18.99
CA ARG A 162 -9.13 12.82 -18.43
C ARG A 162 -10.42 13.49 -18.87
#